data_AF-A0AA92UNJ9-F1
#
_entry.id   AF-A0AA92UNJ9-F1
#
_cell.length_a   1.000
_cell.length_b   1.000
_cell.length_c   1.000
_cell.angle_alpha   90.00
_cell.angle_beta   90.00
_cell.angle_gamma   90.00
#
_symmetry.space_group_name_H-M   'P 1'
#
loop_
_entity.id
_entity.type
_entity.pdbx_description
1 polymer ?
#
loop_
_entity_poly.entity_id
_entity_poly.type
_entity_poly.pdbx_seq_one_letter_code
_entity_poly.pdbx_strand_id
1 'polypeptide(L)'
;MEVMAKQVLDIRAGKGMTTSQSNEFLRNANGGERLKRWSGNYDSTREHLNFEIKKGGVICEVDKKTSVPKRIKILERGDRISETGARHRSTEEYHAELREKLMSENEQLSQTIEGQQTVIREQRATLSGLEKDIKHATARFKALQTMIANLESKKNRLLEEVEQLKRDRDSGKISAEEAKIRLDRIQKELEEVDEKIADKTQKLHTAELQLAQLQTKTLSAERKFEEVQKKLQKEVPLLSKATVKEMQQMGYMMMATDAKHRIAKYHEFLSSLPFEQRQVARQTGDILFDGSIAETIMDNAVQVTSIAAALYLGYLDAATKISQSGGSGGGPGTGWGKRDDEDDLAFRQRCFFMALHMMRPSQKVQRKR
;
A
#
# COMPACT_ATOMS: atom_id res chain seq x y z
N MET A 1 -70.51 -9.17 15.57
CA MET A 1 -69.58 -8.74 14.51
C MET A 1 -68.52 -7.88 15.15
N GLU A 2 -67.32 -8.43 15.31
CA GLU A 2 -66.17 -7.73 15.89
C GLU A 2 -65.55 -6.85 14.79
N VAL A 3 -65.54 -5.53 14.97
CA VAL A 3 -64.99 -4.60 13.99
C VAL A 3 -63.48 -4.52 14.21
N MET A 4 -62.71 -5.24 13.40
CA MET A 4 -61.25 -5.12 13.34
C MET A 4 -60.87 -3.69 12.94
N ALA A 5 -60.27 -2.93 13.87
CA ALA A 5 -59.70 -1.63 13.58
C ALA A 5 -58.48 -1.79 12.67
N LYS A 6 -58.60 -1.44 11.39
CA LYS A 6 -57.46 -1.36 10.48
C LYS A 6 -56.55 -0.22 10.91
N GLN A 7 -55.29 -0.52 11.23
CA GLN A 7 -54.25 0.51 11.33
C GLN A 7 -53.92 0.99 9.90
N VAL A 8 -54.23 2.25 9.62
CA VAL A 8 -53.94 2.90 8.33
C VAL A 8 -52.84 3.91 8.56
N LEU A 9 -51.75 3.82 7.79
CA LEU A 9 -50.66 4.80 7.79
C LEU A 9 -50.75 5.63 6.48
N ASP A 10 -51.21 6.88 6.58
CA ASP A 10 -51.23 7.83 5.46
C ASP A 10 -49.91 8.63 5.47
N ILE A 11 -49.03 8.39 4.49
CA ILE A 11 -47.76 9.12 4.35
C ILE A 11 -47.91 10.13 3.20
N ARG A 12 -47.94 11.42 3.55
CA ARG A 12 -47.90 12.53 2.58
C ARG A 12 -46.65 13.36 2.79
N ALA A 13 -45.89 13.56 1.71
CA ALA A 13 -44.74 14.46 1.74
C ALA A 13 -45.22 15.92 1.91
N GLY A 14 -44.80 16.58 2.99
CA GLY A 14 -45.08 18.00 3.28
C GLY A 14 -43.79 18.84 3.30
N LYS A 15 -43.90 20.15 3.03
CA LYS A 15 -42.76 21.10 3.04
C LYS A 15 -42.14 21.32 4.43
N GLY A 16 -42.77 20.81 5.49
CA GLY A 16 -42.31 20.90 6.87
C GLY A 16 -43.35 20.36 7.83
N MET A 17 -43.05 20.46 9.12
CA MET A 17 -43.97 20.11 10.20
C MET A 17 -44.49 21.37 10.89
N THR A 18 -45.76 21.40 11.28
CA THR A 18 -46.31 22.51 12.08
C THR A 18 -45.90 22.38 13.54
N THR A 19 -45.97 23.48 14.30
CA THR A 19 -45.74 23.45 15.76
C THR A 19 -46.74 22.55 16.47
N SER A 20 -47.99 22.45 16.00
CA SER A 20 -49.00 21.57 16.58
C SER A 20 -48.61 20.09 16.44
N GLN A 21 -48.27 19.67 15.23
CA GLN A 21 -47.75 18.32 14.95
C GLN A 21 -46.47 18.04 15.73
N SER A 22 -45.54 18.99 15.78
CA SER A 22 -44.31 18.87 16.58
C SER A 22 -44.59 18.61 18.04
N ASN A 23 -45.60 19.27 18.60
CA ASN A 23 -45.92 19.10 20.00
C ASN A 23 -46.64 17.76 20.25
N GLU A 24 -47.28 17.17 19.26
CA GLU A 24 -47.82 15.81 19.32
C GLU A 24 -46.66 14.78 19.27
N PHE A 25 -45.75 14.92 18.29
CA PHE A 25 -44.57 14.06 18.14
C PHE A 25 -43.65 14.09 19.37
N LEU A 26 -43.39 15.27 19.94
CA LEU A 26 -42.55 15.44 21.13
C LEU A 26 -43.31 15.16 22.44
N ARG A 27 -44.60 14.81 22.34
CA ARG A 27 -45.50 14.67 23.50
C ARG A 27 -45.39 15.88 24.45
N ASN A 28 -45.36 17.07 23.87
CA ASN A 28 -45.33 18.33 24.60
C ASN A 28 -46.76 18.89 24.76
N ALA A 29 -47.37 18.56 25.91
CA ALA A 29 -48.64 19.13 26.34
C ALA A 29 -48.38 20.45 27.10
N ASN A 30 -48.40 21.57 26.37
CA ASN A 30 -48.35 22.92 26.98
C ASN A 30 -49.65 23.20 27.76
N GLY A 31 -49.80 22.62 28.95
CA GLY A 31 -50.94 22.81 29.85
C GLY A 31 -52.01 21.70 29.78
N GLY A 32 -52.76 21.56 30.89
CA GLY A 32 -53.70 20.45 31.13
C GLY A 32 -54.87 20.33 30.15
N GLU A 33 -55.14 21.36 29.35
CA GLU A 33 -56.26 21.37 28.40
C GLU A 33 -55.91 20.72 27.04
N ARG A 34 -54.62 20.60 26.69
CA ARG A 34 -54.16 19.82 25.52
C ARG A 34 -54.04 18.33 25.83
N LEU A 35 -53.69 17.98 27.08
CA LEU A 35 -53.59 16.59 27.53
C LEU A 35 -54.95 15.88 27.43
N LYS A 36 -56.04 16.59 27.72
CA LYS A 36 -57.43 16.12 27.58
C LYS A 36 -57.88 15.93 26.12
N ARG A 37 -57.17 16.54 25.16
CA ARG A 37 -57.49 16.54 23.72
C ARG A 37 -56.71 15.52 22.90
N TRP A 38 -55.70 14.88 23.47
CA TRP A 38 -55.05 13.74 22.84
C TRP A 38 -55.99 12.54 22.92
N SER A 39 -56.90 12.46 21.97
CA SER A 39 -57.81 11.33 21.79
C SER A 39 -57.01 10.11 21.36
N GLY A 40 -56.59 9.29 22.33
CA GLY A 40 -55.91 8.02 22.10
C GLY A 40 -55.35 7.40 23.38
N ASN A 41 -55.03 6.10 23.36
CA ASN A 41 -54.50 5.26 24.44
C ASN A 41 -53.14 5.71 25.03
N TYR A 42 -52.82 7.01 25.03
CA TYR A 42 -51.59 7.51 25.60
C TYR A 42 -51.66 7.54 27.14
N ASP A 43 -50.89 6.66 27.77
CA ASP A 43 -50.74 6.60 29.22
C ASP A 43 -49.66 7.59 29.67
N SER A 44 -50.10 8.73 30.21
CA SER A 44 -49.20 9.77 30.73
C SER A 44 -48.29 9.30 31.88
N THR A 45 -48.64 8.21 32.60
CA THR A 45 -47.77 7.68 33.66
C THR A 45 -46.48 7.07 33.11
N ARG A 46 -46.46 6.72 31.82
CA ARG A 46 -45.31 6.15 31.10
C ARG A 46 -44.45 7.19 30.38
N GLU A 47 -44.68 8.48 30.63
CA GLU A 47 -43.96 9.54 29.95
C GLU A 47 -42.44 9.50 30.21
N HIS A 48 -42.02 8.98 31.36
CA HIS A 48 -40.63 8.75 31.74
C HIS A 48 -39.89 7.75 30.84
N LEU A 49 -40.60 6.95 30.02
CA LEU A 49 -40.01 6.00 29.07
C LEU A 49 -39.67 6.64 27.71
N ASN A 50 -40.06 7.90 27.47
CA ASN A 50 -39.75 8.56 26.21
C ASN A 50 -38.26 8.97 26.17
N PHE A 51 -37.57 8.59 25.09
CA PHE A 51 -36.17 8.96 24.84
C PHE A 51 -35.96 9.39 23.38
N GLU A 52 -34.86 10.11 23.13
CA GLU A 52 -34.36 10.38 21.79
C GLU A 52 -32.91 9.91 21.65
N ILE A 53 -32.51 9.55 20.42
CA ILE A 53 -31.13 9.16 20.09
C ILE A 53 -30.44 10.35 19.41
N LYS A 54 -29.35 10.83 19.99
CA LYS A 54 -28.52 11.92 19.45
C LYS A 54 -27.37 11.40 18.60
N LYS A 55 -26.72 12.31 17.88
CA LYS A 55 -25.52 12.04 17.07
C LYS A 55 -24.49 11.26 17.89
N GLY A 56 -23.97 10.17 17.32
CA GLY A 56 -23.07 9.24 18.03
C GLY A 56 -23.78 8.11 18.79
N GLY A 57 -25.10 7.95 18.64
CA GLY A 57 -25.85 6.84 19.23
C GLY A 57 -26.19 7.02 20.71
N VAL A 58 -26.09 8.25 21.24
CA VAL A 58 -26.31 8.55 22.66
C VAL A 58 -27.80 8.66 22.96
N ILE A 59 -28.29 7.90 23.95
CA ILE A 59 -29.68 7.95 24.41
C ILE A 59 -29.84 9.09 25.42
N CYS A 60 -30.83 9.97 25.23
CA CYS A 60 -31.12 11.10 26.10
C CYS A 60 -32.64 11.28 26.28
N GLU A 61 -33.04 12.07 27.30
CA GLU A 61 -34.41 12.53 27.42
C GLU A 61 -34.84 13.36 26.20
N VAL A 62 -36.12 13.24 25.83
CA VAL A 62 -36.70 14.00 24.70
C VAL A 62 -36.70 15.49 25.01
N ASP A 63 -36.04 16.30 24.15
CA ASP A 63 -36.05 17.75 24.31
C ASP A 63 -37.41 18.38 23.91
N LYS A 64 -38.25 18.67 24.91
CA LYS A 64 -39.55 19.31 24.68
C LYS A 64 -39.47 20.83 24.47
N LYS A 65 -38.31 21.46 24.72
CA LYS A 65 -38.12 22.91 24.65
C LYS A 65 -37.92 23.37 23.20
N THR A 66 -37.25 22.57 22.38
CA THR A 66 -37.00 22.88 20.98
C THR A 66 -37.98 22.14 20.08
N SER A 67 -38.95 22.87 19.52
CA SER A 67 -39.89 22.29 18.57
C SER A 67 -39.16 21.75 17.33
N VAL A 68 -39.66 20.65 16.76
CA VAL A 68 -39.07 20.02 15.58
C VAL A 68 -38.92 21.01 14.40
N PRO A 69 -39.82 21.97 14.14
CA PRO A 69 -39.62 22.98 13.10
C PRO A 69 -38.41 23.88 13.37
N LYS A 70 -38.17 24.25 14.65
CA LYS A 70 -36.94 24.97 15.04
C LYS A 70 -35.72 24.08 14.87
N ARG A 71 -35.79 22.80 15.26
CA ARG A 71 -34.70 21.83 15.03
C ARG A 71 -34.38 21.70 13.54
N ILE A 72 -35.38 21.57 12.67
CA ILE A 72 -35.22 21.52 11.20
C ILE A 72 -34.56 22.80 10.65
N LYS A 73 -34.81 23.95 11.26
CA LYS A 73 -34.20 25.24 10.88
C LYS A 73 -32.75 25.39 11.36
N ILE A 74 -32.39 24.76 12.48
CA ILE A 74 -31.04 24.79 13.08
C ILE A 74 -30.13 23.71 12.49
N LEU A 75 -30.70 22.61 11.98
CA LEU A 75 -29.95 21.68 11.15
C LEU A 75 -29.40 22.44 9.94
N GLU A 76 -28.08 22.43 9.78
CA GLU A 76 -27.40 22.90 8.58
C GLU A 76 -27.89 22.07 7.39
N ARG A 77 -29.01 22.49 6.82
CA ARG A 77 -29.40 22.12 5.47
C ARG A 77 -28.32 22.76 4.61
N GLY A 78 -27.52 21.94 3.94
CA GLY A 78 -26.45 22.42 3.06
C GLY A 78 -26.93 23.55 2.15
N ASP A 79 -25.97 24.35 1.69
CA ASP A 79 -26.20 25.59 0.95
C ASP A 79 -27.25 25.45 -0.18
N ARG A 80 -28.01 26.51 -0.43
CA ARG A 80 -29.11 26.46 -1.39
C ARG A 80 -28.59 26.04 -2.77
N ILE A 81 -29.31 25.15 -3.45
CA ILE A 81 -28.97 24.68 -4.81
C ILE A 81 -28.82 25.86 -5.80
N SER A 82 -29.59 26.94 -5.60
CA SER A 82 -29.46 28.18 -6.37
C SER A 82 -28.15 28.94 -6.14
N GLU A 83 -27.49 28.73 -5.00
CA GLU A 83 -26.23 29.36 -4.60
C GLU A 83 -25.03 28.45 -4.92
N THR A 84 -25.18 27.13 -4.83
CA THR A 84 -24.11 26.15 -5.10
C THR A 84 -24.05 25.62 -6.54
N GLY A 85 -25.13 25.79 -7.32
CA GLY A 85 -25.26 25.18 -8.64
C GLY A 85 -25.32 23.65 -8.64
N ALA A 86 -25.48 23.02 -7.46
CA ALA A 86 -25.46 21.57 -7.30
C ALA A 86 -26.65 20.92 -8.01
N ARG A 87 -26.41 20.32 -9.19
CA ARG A 87 -27.38 19.54 -9.94
C ARG A 87 -27.59 18.18 -9.25
N HIS A 88 -28.78 17.59 -9.35
CA HIS A 88 -28.98 16.20 -8.97
C HIS A 88 -28.13 15.34 -9.91
N ARG A 89 -26.97 14.89 -9.44
CA ARG A 89 -26.20 13.85 -10.14
C ARG A 89 -26.90 12.53 -9.92
N SER A 90 -27.03 11.74 -10.97
CA SER A 90 -27.38 10.33 -10.81
C SER A 90 -26.26 9.59 -10.07
N THR A 91 -26.57 8.48 -9.42
CA THR A 91 -25.55 7.62 -8.80
C THR A 91 -24.47 7.22 -9.81
N GLU A 92 -24.86 7.05 -11.07
CA GLU A 92 -23.98 6.69 -12.19
C GLU A 92 -23.02 7.82 -12.58
N GLU A 93 -23.50 9.06 -12.66
CA GLU A 93 -22.67 10.26 -12.91
C GLU A 93 -21.69 10.50 -11.77
N TYR A 94 -22.12 10.33 -10.52
CA TYR A 94 -21.21 10.42 -9.36
C TYR A 94 -20.09 9.39 -9.42
N HIS A 95 -20.42 8.14 -9.76
CA HIS A 95 -19.41 7.10 -9.90
C HIS A 95 -18.50 7.32 -11.12
N ALA A 96 -18.99 7.95 -12.20
CA ALA A 96 -18.17 8.29 -13.36
C ALA A 96 -17.13 9.35 -13.03
N GLU A 97 -17.54 10.47 -12.41
CA GLU A 97 -16.62 11.52 -11.98
C GLU A 97 -15.62 11.02 -10.92
N LEU A 98 -16.09 10.18 -9.98
CA LEU A 98 -15.20 9.57 -8.99
C LEU A 98 -14.15 8.65 -9.64
N ARG A 99 -14.53 7.90 -10.68
CA ARG A 99 -13.60 7.06 -11.44
C ARG A 99 -12.60 7.90 -12.21
N GLU A 100 -13.04 8.96 -12.87
CA GLU A 100 -12.14 9.84 -13.62
C GLU A 100 -11.11 10.48 -12.69
N LYS A 101 -11.56 10.94 -11.51
CA LYS A 101 -10.66 11.47 -10.48
C LYS A 101 -9.67 10.42 -9.97
N LEU A 102 -10.14 9.22 -9.62
CA LEU A 102 -9.28 8.13 -9.15
C LEU A 102 -8.31 7.65 -10.25
N MET A 103 -8.75 7.60 -11.50
CA MET A 103 -7.90 7.26 -12.64
C MET A 103 -6.81 8.31 -12.85
N SER A 104 -7.16 9.60 -12.79
CA SER A 104 -6.18 10.69 -12.90
C SER A 104 -5.17 10.67 -11.75
N GLU A 105 -5.63 10.48 -10.51
CA GLU A 105 -4.77 10.35 -9.34
C GLU A 105 -3.87 9.11 -9.42
N ASN A 106 -4.40 7.95 -9.85
CA ASN A 106 -3.63 6.72 -10.02
C ASN A 106 -2.63 6.82 -11.17
N GLU A 107 -2.97 7.46 -12.28
CA GLU A 107 -2.07 7.67 -13.41
C GLU A 107 -0.89 8.57 -12.99
N GLN A 108 -1.17 9.68 -12.30
CA GLN A 108 -0.13 10.56 -11.75
C GLN A 108 0.78 9.82 -10.75
N LEU A 109 0.20 9.01 -9.87
CA LEU A 109 0.96 8.20 -8.92
C LEU A 109 1.78 7.10 -9.64
N SER A 110 1.24 6.49 -10.69
CA SER A 110 1.92 5.48 -11.50
C SER A 110 3.14 6.07 -12.22
N GLN A 111 2.97 7.23 -12.88
CA GLN A 111 4.06 7.97 -13.51
C GLN A 111 5.13 8.40 -12.50
N THR A 112 4.70 8.80 -11.29
CA THR A 112 5.62 9.15 -10.20
C THR A 112 6.42 7.94 -9.73
N ILE A 113 5.76 6.79 -9.54
CA ILE A 113 6.41 5.52 -9.15
C ILE A 113 7.40 5.07 -10.23
N GLU A 114 7.01 5.12 -11.51
CA GLU A 114 7.88 4.76 -12.63
C GLU A 114 9.11 5.67 -12.67
N GLY A 115 8.92 6.99 -12.54
CA GLY A 115 10.02 7.96 -12.45
C GLY A 115 10.93 7.74 -11.23
N GLN A 116 10.37 7.36 -10.07
CA GLN A 116 11.19 7.01 -8.91
C GLN A 116 11.96 5.69 -9.13
N GLN A 117 11.37 4.72 -9.82
CA GLN A 117 12.03 3.46 -10.15
C GLN A 117 13.20 3.64 -11.13
N THR A 118 13.08 4.52 -12.12
CA THR A 118 14.19 4.85 -13.02
C THR A 118 15.35 5.50 -12.26
N VAL A 119 15.05 6.47 -11.39
CA VAL A 119 16.05 7.10 -10.51
C VAL A 119 16.74 6.07 -9.60
N ILE A 120 16.00 5.11 -9.03
CA ILE A 120 16.56 4.01 -8.23
C ILE A 120 17.53 3.15 -9.05
N ARG A 121 17.19 2.84 -10.31
CA ARG A 121 18.07 2.06 -11.20
C ARG A 121 19.36 2.81 -11.50
N GLU A 122 19.28 4.10 -11.81
CA GLU A 122 20.44 4.96 -12.07
C GLU A 122 21.33 5.13 -10.83
N GLN A 123 20.72 5.32 -9.65
CA GLN A 123 21.45 5.41 -8.39
C GLN A 123 22.14 4.09 -8.04
N ARG A 124 21.50 2.93 -8.27
CA ARG A 124 22.15 1.61 -8.11
C ARG A 124 23.35 1.44 -9.03
N ALA A 125 23.24 1.85 -10.30
CA ALA A 125 24.36 1.81 -11.23
C ALA A 125 25.52 2.70 -10.76
N THR A 126 25.20 3.91 -10.28
CA THR A 126 26.18 4.85 -9.73
C THR A 126 26.88 4.29 -8.50
N LEU A 127 26.14 3.73 -7.54
CA LEU A 127 26.70 3.09 -6.34
C LEU A 127 27.59 1.91 -6.70
N SER A 128 27.17 1.07 -7.65
CA SER A 128 28.01 -0.04 -8.15
C SER A 128 29.32 0.44 -8.77
N GLY A 129 29.30 1.56 -9.50
CA GLY A 129 30.50 2.21 -10.03
C GLY A 129 31.44 2.68 -8.91
N LEU A 130 30.91 3.45 -7.95
CA LEU A 130 31.67 3.96 -6.81
C LEU A 130 32.27 2.83 -5.95
N GLU A 131 31.56 1.73 -5.75
CA GLU A 131 32.09 0.55 -5.05
C GLU A 131 33.30 -0.07 -5.76
N LYS A 132 33.27 -0.15 -7.09
CA LYS A 132 34.42 -0.63 -7.89
C LYS A 132 35.60 0.33 -7.75
N ASP A 133 35.36 1.62 -7.84
CA ASP A 133 36.40 2.65 -7.69
C ASP A 133 37.05 2.60 -6.29
N ILE A 134 36.24 2.43 -5.23
CA ILE A 134 36.75 2.24 -3.86
C ILE A 134 37.60 0.98 -3.76
N LYS A 135 37.18 -0.15 -4.35
CA LYS A 135 37.97 -1.39 -4.35
C LYS A 135 39.32 -1.19 -5.03
N HIS A 136 39.34 -0.54 -6.20
CA HIS A 136 40.58 -0.25 -6.93
C HIS A 136 41.48 0.71 -6.16
N ALA A 137 40.93 1.79 -5.60
CA ALA A 137 41.67 2.75 -4.79
C ALA A 137 42.25 2.10 -3.52
N THR A 138 41.49 1.25 -2.83
CA THR A 138 41.94 0.49 -1.66
C THR A 138 43.06 -0.48 -2.02
N ALA A 139 42.96 -1.19 -3.14
CA ALA A 139 44.02 -2.08 -3.60
C ALA A 139 45.32 -1.33 -3.91
N ARG A 140 45.22 -0.16 -4.58
CA ARG A 140 46.37 0.72 -4.85
C ARG A 140 46.99 1.24 -3.56
N PHE A 141 46.18 1.68 -2.60
CA PHE A 141 46.61 2.14 -1.29
C PHE A 141 47.42 1.05 -0.56
N LYS A 142 46.86 -0.16 -0.44
CA LYS A 142 47.55 -1.30 0.19
C LYS A 142 48.86 -1.66 -0.53
N ALA A 143 48.87 -1.65 -1.86
CA ALA A 143 50.09 -1.93 -2.62
C ALA A 143 51.19 -0.89 -2.34
N LEU A 144 50.84 0.40 -2.28
CA LEU A 144 51.77 1.48 -1.94
C LEU A 144 52.30 1.35 -0.51
N GLN A 145 51.45 1.01 0.47
CA GLN A 145 51.87 0.74 1.85
C GLN A 145 52.91 -0.38 1.90
N THR A 146 52.66 -1.50 1.22
CA THR A 146 53.60 -2.63 1.16
C THR A 146 54.91 -2.23 0.48
N MET A 147 54.86 -1.44 -0.59
CA MET A 147 56.07 -0.96 -1.27
C MET A 147 56.91 -0.08 -0.35
N ILE A 148 56.29 0.80 0.43
CA ILE A 148 56.98 1.65 1.42
C ILE A 148 57.62 0.78 2.51
N ALA A 149 56.86 -0.14 3.11
CA ALA A 149 57.38 -1.03 4.14
C ALA A 149 58.58 -1.87 3.66
N ASN A 150 58.54 -2.34 2.40
CA ASN A 150 59.65 -3.06 1.79
C ASN A 150 60.89 -2.18 1.58
N LEU A 151 60.69 -0.93 1.15
CA LEU A 151 61.79 0.04 0.98
C LEU A 151 62.39 0.45 2.33
N GLU A 152 61.57 0.65 3.36
CA GLU A 152 62.02 0.90 4.74
C GLU A 152 62.83 -0.28 5.29
N SER A 153 62.39 -1.51 5.04
CA SER A 153 63.16 -2.71 5.39
C SER A 153 64.51 -2.75 4.68
N LYS A 154 64.56 -2.40 3.40
CA LYS A 154 65.82 -2.28 2.65
C LYS A 154 66.73 -1.19 3.22
N LYS A 155 66.17 -0.02 3.55
CA LYS A 155 66.91 1.08 4.19
C LYS A 155 67.54 0.63 5.50
N ASN A 156 66.78 -0.05 6.36
CA ASN A 156 67.29 -0.55 7.64
C ASN A 156 68.45 -1.54 7.46
N ARG A 157 68.36 -2.46 6.49
CA ARG A 157 69.46 -3.39 6.18
C ARG A 157 70.72 -2.67 5.71
N LEU A 158 70.59 -1.64 4.86
CA LEU A 158 71.73 -0.84 4.42
C LEU A 158 72.35 -0.06 5.59
N LEU A 159 71.54 0.47 6.51
CA LEU A 159 72.02 1.12 7.73
C LEU A 159 72.76 0.14 8.66
N GLU A 160 72.26 -1.08 8.81
CA GLU A 160 72.95 -2.15 9.54
C GLU A 160 74.29 -2.52 8.90
N GLU A 161 74.36 -2.55 7.57
CA GLU A 161 75.60 -2.80 6.81
C GLU A 161 76.63 -1.68 7.01
N VAL A 162 76.18 -0.42 7.07
CA VAL A 162 77.04 0.73 7.43
C VAL A 162 77.62 0.55 8.82
N GLU A 163 76.81 0.18 9.81
CA GLU A 163 77.28 -0.06 11.18
C GLU A 163 78.25 -1.25 11.26
N GLN A 164 78.01 -2.30 10.48
CA GLN A 164 78.92 -3.45 10.40
C GLN A 164 80.26 -3.07 9.75
N LEU A 165 80.24 -2.30 8.66
CA LEU A 165 81.44 -1.78 8.00
C LEU A 165 82.29 -0.91 8.93
N LYS A 166 81.65 -0.07 9.75
CA LYS A 166 82.36 0.72 10.78
C LYS A 166 83.05 -0.18 11.80
N ARG A 167 82.37 -1.21 12.32
CA ARG A 167 82.96 -2.18 13.25
C ARG A 167 84.13 -2.95 12.63
N ASP A 168 84.01 -3.38 11.38
CA ASP A 168 85.07 -4.13 10.71
C ASP A 168 86.28 -3.25 10.38
N ARG A 169 86.07 -1.95 10.10
CA ARG A 169 87.14 -0.95 10.00
C ARG A 169 87.84 -0.76 11.35
N ASP A 170 87.07 -0.55 12.42
CA ASP A 170 87.61 -0.25 13.75
C ASP A 170 88.37 -1.44 14.36
N SER A 171 87.96 -2.66 14.00
CA SER A 171 88.68 -3.91 14.35
C SER A 171 89.85 -4.24 13.42
N GLY A 172 90.13 -3.40 12.41
CA GLY A 172 91.27 -3.54 11.50
C GLY A 172 91.13 -4.66 10.46
N LYS A 173 89.94 -5.25 10.28
CA LYS A 173 89.71 -6.33 9.29
C LYS A 173 89.71 -5.83 7.85
N ILE A 174 89.44 -4.55 7.63
CA ILE A 174 89.40 -3.91 6.31
C ILE A 174 90.22 -2.61 6.34
N SER A 175 90.78 -2.23 5.19
CA SER A 175 91.54 -0.98 5.07
C SER A 175 90.60 0.24 5.06
N ALA A 176 91.13 1.42 5.42
CA ALA A 176 90.38 2.67 5.41
C ALA A 176 89.87 3.03 3.99
N GLU A 177 90.67 2.76 2.96
CA GLU A 177 90.31 3.02 1.57
C GLU A 177 89.16 2.11 1.10
N GLU A 178 89.23 0.83 1.46
CA GLU A 178 88.20 -0.16 1.11
C GLU A 178 86.88 0.10 1.86
N ALA A 179 86.96 0.51 3.13
CA ALA A 179 85.81 0.95 3.91
C ALA A 179 85.14 2.18 3.28
N LYS A 180 85.93 3.16 2.81
CA LYS A 180 85.43 4.38 2.17
C LYS A 180 84.69 4.09 0.87
N ILE A 181 85.25 3.26 -0.02
CA ILE A 181 84.61 2.89 -1.30
C ILE A 181 83.26 2.20 -1.07
N ARG A 182 83.20 1.26 -0.10
CA ARG A 182 81.94 0.56 0.22
C ARG A 182 80.92 1.49 0.86
N LEU A 183 81.35 2.41 1.72
CA LEU A 183 80.48 3.37 2.38
C LEU A 183 79.87 4.36 1.38
N ASP A 184 80.65 4.90 0.44
CA ASP A 184 80.14 5.76 -0.65
C ASP A 184 79.10 5.04 -1.49
N ARG A 185 79.33 3.75 -1.81
CA ARG A 185 78.35 2.94 -2.55
C ARG A 185 77.05 2.76 -1.77
N ILE A 186 77.13 2.40 -0.48
CA ILE A 186 75.94 2.19 0.35
C ILE A 186 75.19 3.51 0.55
N GLN A 187 75.90 4.64 0.73
CA GLN A 187 75.28 5.96 0.82
C GLN A 187 74.48 6.31 -0.44
N LYS A 188 75.05 6.06 -1.63
CA LYS A 188 74.33 6.25 -2.89
C LYS A 188 73.09 5.36 -3.00
N GLU A 189 73.19 4.08 -2.59
CA GLU A 189 72.02 3.19 -2.55
C GLU A 189 70.98 3.66 -1.52
N LEU A 190 71.39 4.28 -0.41
CA LEU A 190 70.52 4.86 0.61
C LEU A 190 69.74 6.06 0.06
N GLU A 191 70.42 6.97 -0.62
CA GLU A 191 69.82 8.14 -1.29
C GLU A 191 68.76 7.69 -2.31
N GLU A 192 69.08 6.70 -3.15
CA GLU A 192 68.13 6.14 -4.12
C GLU A 192 66.90 5.49 -3.46
N VAL A 193 67.08 4.84 -2.30
CA VAL A 193 65.97 4.24 -1.55
C VAL A 193 65.11 5.33 -0.91
N ASP A 194 65.73 6.38 -0.35
CA ASP A 194 65.02 7.50 0.27
C ASP A 194 64.19 8.29 -0.76
N GLU A 195 64.72 8.55 -1.96
CA GLU A 195 63.95 9.13 -3.07
C GLU A 195 62.74 8.27 -3.44
N LYS A 196 62.91 6.94 -3.50
CA LYS A 196 61.81 6.01 -3.80
C LYS A 196 60.75 5.99 -2.69
N ILE A 197 61.15 6.07 -1.42
CA ILE A 197 60.24 6.18 -0.28
C ILE A 197 59.45 7.48 -0.38
N ALA A 198 60.11 8.61 -0.66
CA ALA A 198 59.46 9.91 -0.81
C ALA A 198 58.41 9.89 -1.95
N ASP A 199 58.77 9.39 -3.13
CA ASP A 199 57.83 9.23 -4.27
C ASP A 199 56.61 8.38 -3.90
N LYS A 200 56.84 7.23 -3.25
CA LYS A 200 55.76 6.30 -2.87
C LYS A 200 54.88 6.88 -1.77
N THR A 201 55.45 7.63 -0.84
CA THR A 201 54.72 8.31 0.25
C THR A 201 53.82 9.42 -0.31
N GLN A 202 54.29 10.21 -1.27
CA GLN A 202 53.47 11.22 -1.95
C GLN A 202 52.31 10.57 -2.73
N LYS A 203 52.58 9.46 -3.43
CA LYS A 203 51.55 8.68 -4.14
C LYS A 203 50.53 8.06 -3.17
N LEU A 204 50.98 7.60 -2.01
CA LEU A 204 50.12 7.07 -0.96
C LEU A 204 49.16 8.15 -0.45
N HIS A 205 49.68 9.33 -0.12
CA HIS A 205 48.86 10.46 0.33
C HIS A 205 47.83 10.89 -0.71
N THR A 206 48.21 10.91 -1.99
CA THR A 206 47.27 11.20 -3.09
C THR A 206 46.16 10.15 -3.17
N ALA A 207 46.49 8.87 -2.98
CA ALA A 207 45.52 7.78 -2.98
C ALA A 207 44.58 7.85 -1.77
N GLU A 208 45.07 8.25 -0.58
CA GLU A 208 44.26 8.48 0.61
C GLU A 208 43.22 9.58 0.38
N LEU A 209 43.61 10.71 -0.21
CA LEU A 209 42.71 11.81 -0.51
C LEU A 209 41.61 11.39 -1.50
N GLN A 210 41.98 10.64 -2.55
CA GLN A 210 41.02 10.08 -3.51
C GLN A 210 40.04 9.12 -2.84
N LEU A 211 40.51 8.27 -1.92
CA LEU A 211 39.67 7.33 -1.19
C LEU A 211 38.66 8.07 -0.29
N ALA A 212 39.10 9.11 0.43
CA ALA A 212 38.22 9.94 1.25
C ALA A 212 37.14 10.68 0.43
N GLN A 213 37.50 11.18 -0.75
CA GLN A 213 36.55 11.81 -1.68
C GLN A 213 35.52 10.80 -2.20
N LEU A 214 35.95 9.59 -2.58
CA LEU A 214 35.05 8.52 -3.03
C LEU A 214 34.09 8.10 -1.91
N GLN A 215 34.58 7.92 -0.68
CA GLN A 215 33.73 7.62 0.48
C GLN A 215 32.66 8.70 0.72
N THR A 216 33.03 9.98 0.60
CA THR A 216 32.08 11.10 0.76
C THR A 216 31.00 11.09 -0.33
N LYS A 217 31.39 10.81 -1.59
CA LYS A 217 30.45 10.69 -2.71
C LYS A 217 29.49 9.52 -2.52
N THR A 218 29.99 8.37 -2.04
CA THR A 218 29.17 7.19 -1.73
C THR A 218 28.13 7.50 -0.66
N LEU A 219 28.53 8.10 0.46
CA LEU A 219 27.60 8.49 1.54
C LEU A 219 26.50 9.44 1.04
N SER A 220 26.84 10.39 0.16
CA SER A 220 25.86 11.30 -0.44
C SER A 220 24.88 10.56 -1.37
N ALA A 221 25.38 9.62 -2.18
CA ALA A 221 24.55 8.81 -3.05
C ALA A 221 23.62 7.86 -2.26
N GLU A 222 24.12 7.23 -1.20
CA GLU A 222 23.33 6.37 -0.29
C GLU A 222 22.20 7.15 0.38
N ARG A 223 22.45 8.37 0.86
CA ARG A 223 21.40 9.23 1.44
C ARG A 223 20.29 9.55 0.44
N LYS A 224 20.65 9.89 -0.80
CA LYS A 224 19.67 10.16 -1.86
C LYS A 224 18.86 8.91 -2.21
N PHE A 225 19.52 7.76 -2.24
CA PHE A 225 18.87 6.47 -2.48
C PHE A 225 17.86 6.12 -1.38
N GLU A 226 18.24 6.30 -0.12
CA GLU A 226 17.37 6.03 1.02
C GLU A 226 16.15 6.98 1.04
N GLU A 227 16.34 8.25 0.65
CA GLU A 227 15.24 9.21 0.55
C GLU A 227 14.20 8.81 -0.52
N VAL A 228 14.66 8.42 -1.71
CA VAL A 228 13.78 7.94 -2.79
C VAL A 228 13.10 6.64 -2.38
N GLN A 229 13.80 5.73 -1.71
CA GLN A 229 13.23 4.49 -1.20
C GLN A 229 12.14 4.73 -0.14
N LYS A 230 12.33 5.69 0.76
CA LYS A 230 11.32 6.08 1.75
C LYS A 230 10.07 6.70 1.11
N LYS A 231 10.22 7.48 0.04
CA LYS A 231 9.08 8.04 -0.73
C LYS A 231 8.29 6.92 -1.39
N LEU A 232 8.98 6.02 -2.10
CA LEU A 232 8.37 4.86 -2.75
C LEU A 232 7.63 3.95 -1.74
N GLN A 233 8.21 3.71 -0.57
CA GLN A 233 7.61 2.89 0.48
C GLN A 233 6.31 3.49 1.06
N LYS A 234 6.14 4.82 0.97
CA LYS A 234 4.91 5.52 1.40
C LYS A 234 3.84 5.54 0.31
N GLU A 235 4.24 5.69 -0.95
CA GLU A 235 3.34 5.87 -2.10
C GLU A 235 2.78 4.53 -2.62
N VAL A 236 3.57 3.45 -2.61
CA VAL A 236 3.14 2.11 -3.07
C VAL A 236 1.94 1.54 -2.26
N PRO A 237 1.88 1.66 -0.92
CA PRO A 237 0.70 1.22 -0.16
C PRO A 237 -0.56 2.04 -0.43
N LEU A 238 -0.46 3.30 -0.87
CA LEU A 238 -1.61 4.12 -1.22
C LEU A 238 -2.25 3.63 -2.52
N LEU A 239 -1.43 3.28 -3.53
CA LEU A 239 -1.85 2.63 -4.76
C LEU A 239 -2.57 1.30 -4.47
N SER A 240 -2.02 0.49 -3.56
CA SER A 240 -2.63 -0.77 -3.11
C SER A 240 -3.96 -0.55 -2.39
N LYS A 241 -4.07 0.42 -1.46
CA LYS A 241 -5.32 0.67 -0.71
C LYS A 241 -6.46 1.17 -1.59
N ALA A 242 -6.18 2.08 -2.51
CA ALA A 242 -7.18 2.57 -3.47
C ALA A 242 -7.64 1.43 -4.39
N THR A 243 -6.69 0.70 -4.97
CA THR A 243 -6.98 -0.45 -5.84
C THR A 243 -7.73 -1.56 -5.11
N VAL A 244 -7.34 -1.91 -3.87
CA VAL A 244 -8.05 -2.91 -3.05
C VAL A 244 -9.48 -2.45 -2.75
N LYS A 245 -9.70 -1.17 -2.47
CA LYS A 245 -11.05 -0.62 -2.26
C LYS A 245 -11.90 -0.70 -3.52
N GLU A 246 -11.33 -0.45 -4.69
CA GLU A 246 -12.03 -0.64 -5.97
C GLU A 246 -12.35 -2.11 -6.22
N MET A 247 -11.42 -3.03 -5.94
CA MET A 247 -11.66 -4.48 -6.04
C MET A 247 -12.74 -4.95 -5.08
N GLN A 248 -12.81 -4.40 -3.87
CA GLN A 248 -13.90 -4.67 -2.93
C GLN A 248 -15.26 -4.23 -3.49
N GLN A 249 -15.33 -3.00 -4.03
CA GLN A 249 -16.54 -2.49 -4.67
C GLN A 249 -16.98 -3.34 -5.86
N MET A 250 -16.02 -3.80 -6.66
CA MET A 250 -16.27 -4.72 -7.78
C MET A 250 -16.83 -6.05 -7.29
N GLY A 251 -16.29 -6.63 -6.22
CA GLY A 251 -16.82 -7.85 -5.61
C GLY A 251 -18.28 -7.71 -5.19
N TYR A 252 -18.64 -6.61 -4.53
CA TYR A 252 -20.04 -6.34 -4.15
C TYR A 252 -20.96 -6.17 -5.35
N MET A 253 -20.50 -5.48 -6.41
CA MET A 253 -21.28 -5.31 -7.65
C MET A 253 -21.51 -6.65 -8.36
N MET A 254 -20.51 -7.52 -8.39
CA MET A 254 -20.62 -8.86 -8.97
C MET A 254 -21.56 -9.75 -8.15
N MET A 255 -21.50 -9.71 -6.82
CA MET A 255 -22.48 -10.41 -5.95
C MET A 255 -23.92 -9.97 -6.24
N ALA A 256 -24.16 -8.65 -6.31
CA ALA A 256 -25.49 -8.12 -6.59
C ALA A 256 -26.01 -8.55 -7.97
N THR A 257 -25.12 -8.58 -8.96
CA THR A 257 -25.43 -9.03 -10.32
C THR A 257 -25.73 -10.53 -10.37
N ASP A 258 -24.91 -11.36 -9.70
CA ASP A 258 -25.08 -12.80 -9.59
C ASP A 258 -26.40 -13.16 -8.86
N ALA A 259 -26.70 -12.46 -7.76
CA ALA A 259 -27.97 -12.58 -7.04
C ALA A 259 -29.17 -12.20 -7.92
N LYS A 260 -29.10 -11.09 -8.67
CA LYS A 260 -30.17 -10.67 -9.58
C LYS A 260 -30.43 -11.70 -10.68
N HIS A 261 -29.37 -12.26 -11.28
CA HIS A 261 -29.50 -13.32 -12.30
C HIS A 261 -30.11 -14.59 -11.73
N ARG A 262 -29.72 -15.00 -10.51
CA ARG A 262 -30.32 -16.16 -9.84
C ARG A 262 -31.77 -15.95 -9.48
N ILE A 263 -32.14 -14.77 -8.97
CA ILE A 263 -33.54 -14.42 -8.68
C ILE A 263 -34.37 -14.49 -9.96
N ALA A 264 -33.85 -13.98 -11.09
CA ALA A 264 -34.54 -14.07 -12.38
C ALA A 264 -34.75 -15.54 -12.83
N LYS A 265 -33.71 -16.37 -12.78
CA LYS A 265 -33.81 -17.81 -13.08
C LYS A 265 -34.76 -18.55 -12.13
N TYR A 266 -34.75 -18.20 -10.85
CA TYR A 266 -35.66 -18.78 -9.86
C TYR A 266 -37.11 -18.39 -10.15
N HIS A 267 -37.36 -17.14 -10.52
CA HIS A 267 -38.68 -16.69 -10.95
C HIS A 267 -39.16 -17.41 -12.21
N GLU A 268 -38.29 -17.59 -13.19
CA GLU A 268 -38.57 -18.34 -14.42
C GLU A 268 -38.92 -19.81 -14.11
N PHE A 269 -38.10 -20.47 -13.29
CA PHE A 269 -38.33 -21.83 -12.82
C PHE A 269 -39.66 -21.96 -12.07
N LEU A 270 -39.94 -21.10 -11.09
CA LEU A 270 -41.19 -21.13 -10.34
C LEU A 270 -42.40 -20.90 -11.26
N SER A 271 -42.26 -20.03 -12.26
CA SER A 271 -43.33 -19.76 -13.23
C SER A 271 -43.65 -20.95 -14.12
N SER A 272 -42.69 -21.87 -14.32
CA SER A 272 -42.88 -23.12 -15.07
C SER A 272 -43.61 -24.22 -14.29
N LEU A 273 -43.74 -24.08 -12.96
CA LEU A 273 -44.27 -25.12 -12.08
C LEU A 273 -45.77 -24.95 -11.76
N PRO A 274 -46.52 -26.07 -11.58
CA PRO A 274 -47.87 -26.06 -11.01
C PRO A 274 -47.92 -25.47 -9.57
N PHE A 275 -49.08 -24.98 -9.14
CA PHE A 275 -49.27 -24.25 -7.88
C PHE A 275 -48.77 -25.01 -6.63
N GLU A 276 -49.06 -26.30 -6.53
CA GLU A 276 -48.64 -27.15 -5.40
C GLU A 276 -47.12 -27.35 -5.35
N GLN A 277 -46.47 -27.52 -6.50
CA GLN A 277 -45.02 -27.70 -6.59
C GLN A 277 -44.27 -26.39 -6.35
N ARG A 278 -44.87 -25.24 -6.68
CA ARG A 278 -44.34 -23.91 -6.34
C ARG A 278 -44.25 -23.69 -4.84
N GLN A 279 -45.18 -24.21 -4.04
CA GLN A 279 -45.12 -24.05 -2.58
C GLN A 279 -43.97 -24.85 -1.97
N VAL A 280 -43.77 -26.09 -2.44
CA VAL A 280 -42.65 -26.94 -2.00
C VAL A 280 -41.31 -26.34 -2.44
N ALA A 281 -41.18 -25.90 -3.70
CA ALA A 281 -39.96 -25.25 -4.21
C ALA A 281 -39.63 -23.88 -3.57
N ARG A 282 -40.60 -23.25 -2.90
CA ARG A 282 -40.36 -22.06 -2.06
C ARG A 282 -39.83 -22.41 -0.68
N GLN A 283 -40.10 -23.62 -0.19
CA GLN A 283 -39.64 -24.10 1.11
C GLN A 283 -38.23 -24.74 1.02
N THR A 284 -37.87 -25.34 -0.13
CA THR A 284 -36.52 -25.85 -0.42
C THR A 284 -35.69 -24.81 -1.17
N GLY A 285 -35.26 -23.76 -0.46
CA GLY A 285 -34.43 -22.69 -1.03
C GLY A 285 -33.00 -23.12 -1.40
N ASP A 286 -32.47 -24.21 -0.83
CA ASP A 286 -31.02 -24.48 -0.81
C ASP A 286 -30.40 -25.00 -2.11
N ILE A 287 -31.16 -25.61 -3.03
CA ILE A 287 -30.56 -26.32 -4.19
C ILE A 287 -29.99 -25.35 -5.26
N LEU A 288 -30.42 -24.09 -5.30
CA LEU A 288 -30.00 -23.11 -6.30
C LEU A 288 -28.84 -22.18 -5.86
N PHE A 289 -28.42 -22.25 -4.60
CA PHE A 289 -27.42 -21.33 -4.02
C PHE A 289 -26.06 -21.98 -3.71
N ASP A 290 -25.93 -23.29 -3.87
CA ASP A 290 -24.68 -24.04 -3.65
C ASP A 290 -23.62 -23.68 -4.72
N GLY A 291 -22.44 -23.21 -4.29
CA GLY A 291 -21.29 -22.94 -5.16
C GLY A 291 -21.26 -21.54 -5.81
N SER A 292 -21.85 -20.55 -5.14
CA SER A 292 -22.01 -19.19 -5.71
C SER A 292 -20.79 -18.28 -5.59
N ILE A 293 -20.69 -17.24 -6.46
CA ILE A 293 -19.69 -16.16 -6.32
C ILE A 293 -19.84 -15.48 -4.96
N ALA A 294 -21.08 -15.37 -4.45
CA ALA A 294 -21.37 -14.79 -3.15
C ALA A 294 -20.70 -15.58 -2.00
N GLU A 295 -20.80 -16.90 -2.02
CA GLU A 295 -20.18 -17.78 -1.03
C GLU A 295 -18.64 -17.68 -1.05
N THR A 296 -18.04 -17.75 -2.26
CA THR A 296 -16.58 -17.64 -2.42
C THR A 296 -16.03 -16.30 -1.90
N ILE A 297 -16.73 -15.20 -2.14
CA ILE A 297 -16.33 -13.90 -1.62
C ILE A 297 -16.67 -13.77 -0.13
N MET A 298 -17.77 -14.32 0.38
CA MET A 298 -18.07 -14.28 1.82
C MET A 298 -16.99 -14.95 2.66
N ASP A 299 -16.48 -16.10 2.20
CA ASP A 299 -15.48 -16.87 2.93
C ASP A 299 -14.06 -16.30 2.77
N ASN A 300 -13.75 -15.66 1.64
CA ASN A 300 -12.39 -15.24 1.28
C ASN A 300 -12.27 -13.81 0.73
N ALA A 301 -13.18 -12.89 1.10
CA ALA A 301 -13.27 -11.53 0.55
C ALA A 301 -11.93 -10.78 0.51
N VAL A 302 -11.21 -10.80 1.63
CA VAL A 302 -9.94 -10.07 1.78
C VAL A 302 -8.86 -10.64 0.84
N GLN A 303 -8.82 -11.97 0.68
CA GLN A 303 -7.82 -12.63 -0.15
C GLN A 303 -8.15 -12.46 -1.63
N VAL A 304 -9.40 -12.67 -2.04
CA VAL A 304 -9.87 -12.45 -3.43
C VAL A 304 -9.59 -11.02 -3.86
N THR A 305 -9.93 -10.02 -3.03
CA THR A 305 -9.71 -8.61 -3.36
C THR A 305 -8.24 -8.23 -3.41
N SER A 306 -7.41 -8.82 -2.54
CA SER A 306 -5.96 -8.60 -2.55
C SER A 306 -5.27 -9.24 -3.76
N ILE A 307 -5.69 -10.44 -4.16
CA ILE A 307 -5.19 -11.12 -5.36
C ILE A 307 -5.63 -10.36 -6.60
N ALA A 308 -6.90 -9.95 -6.69
CA ALA A 308 -7.41 -9.15 -7.82
C ALA A 308 -6.67 -7.82 -7.96
N ALA A 309 -6.39 -7.13 -6.85
CA ALA A 309 -5.61 -5.90 -6.85
C ALA A 309 -4.15 -6.15 -7.27
N ALA A 310 -3.52 -7.22 -6.78
CA ALA A 310 -2.16 -7.60 -7.18
C ALA A 310 -2.08 -7.97 -8.68
N LEU A 311 -3.09 -8.66 -9.22
CA LEU A 311 -3.18 -8.98 -10.65
C LEU A 311 -3.37 -7.73 -11.51
N TYR A 312 -4.21 -6.79 -11.06
CA TYR A 312 -4.46 -5.53 -11.77
C TYR A 312 -3.20 -4.63 -11.80
N LEU A 313 -2.41 -4.63 -10.72
CA LEU A 313 -1.15 -3.89 -10.61
C LEU A 313 0.07 -4.63 -11.21
N GLY A 314 -0.11 -5.83 -11.76
CA GLY A 314 0.98 -6.62 -12.36
C GLY A 314 1.91 -7.34 -11.37
N TYR A 315 1.55 -7.40 -10.08
CA TYR A 315 2.32 -8.10 -9.04
C TYR A 315 1.98 -9.60 -9.00
N LEU A 316 2.33 -10.33 -10.06
CA LEU A 316 1.94 -11.74 -10.25
C LEU A 316 2.48 -12.69 -9.16
N ASP A 317 3.71 -12.47 -8.70
CA ASP A 317 4.31 -13.28 -7.63
C ASP A 317 3.60 -13.06 -6.29
N ALA A 318 3.20 -11.82 -6.01
CA ALA A 318 2.43 -11.48 -4.82
C ALA A 318 1.04 -12.10 -4.87
N ALA A 319 0.34 -12.00 -6.02
CA ALA A 319 -0.96 -12.63 -6.25
C ALA A 319 -0.89 -14.16 -6.02
N THR A 320 0.13 -14.82 -6.57
CA THR A 320 0.35 -16.27 -6.44
C THR A 320 0.64 -16.66 -4.99
N LYS A 321 1.48 -15.89 -4.29
CA LYS A 321 1.81 -16.16 -2.88
C LYS A 321 0.59 -16.02 -1.95
N ILE A 322 -0.25 -15.02 -2.19
CA ILE A 322 -1.50 -14.83 -1.42
C ILE A 322 -2.45 -16.02 -1.66
N SER A 323 -2.62 -16.44 -2.92
CA SER A 323 -3.42 -17.62 -3.27
C SER A 323 -2.94 -18.89 -2.56
N GLN A 324 -1.63 -19.15 -2.57
CA GLN A 324 -1.02 -20.32 -1.94
C GLN A 324 -1.23 -20.36 -0.43
N SER A 325 -1.19 -19.21 0.23
CA SER A 325 -1.44 -19.11 1.67
C SER A 325 -2.88 -19.44 2.07
N GLY A 326 -3.83 -19.31 1.15
CA GLY A 326 -5.25 -19.68 1.33
C GLY A 326 -5.56 -21.15 1.01
N GLY A 327 -4.56 -22.01 0.83
CA GLY A 327 -4.75 -23.44 0.56
C GLY A 327 -5.03 -23.79 -0.92
N SER A 328 -4.84 -22.85 -1.85
CA SER A 328 -5.09 -23.01 -3.29
C SER A 328 -3.84 -22.78 -4.14
N GLY A 329 -3.59 -23.63 -5.14
CA GLY A 329 -2.30 -23.70 -5.85
C GLY A 329 -2.22 -23.06 -7.25
N GLY A 330 -3.14 -22.16 -7.60
CA GLY A 330 -3.24 -21.60 -8.96
C GLY A 330 -2.46 -20.28 -9.14
N GLY A 331 -1.85 -20.10 -10.31
CA GLY A 331 -1.30 -18.82 -10.79
C GLY A 331 -2.08 -18.32 -12.01
N PRO A 332 -1.94 -17.03 -12.39
CA PRO A 332 -2.65 -16.45 -13.54
C PRO A 332 -2.19 -16.96 -14.92
N GLY A 333 -1.08 -17.72 -14.97
CA GLY A 333 -0.46 -18.19 -16.21
C GLY A 333 0.61 -17.22 -16.75
N THR A 334 1.21 -17.56 -17.90
CA THR A 334 2.19 -16.70 -18.59
C THR A 334 1.48 -15.62 -19.41
N GLY A 335 2.08 -14.43 -19.52
CA GLY A 335 1.53 -13.32 -20.32
C GLY A 335 0.35 -12.59 -19.70
N TRP A 336 0.18 -12.65 -18.37
CA TRP A 336 -0.87 -11.92 -17.68
C TRP A 336 -0.59 -10.41 -17.66
N GLY A 337 -1.55 -9.63 -18.16
CA GLY A 337 -1.51 -8.16 -18.23
C GLY A 337 -2.73 -7.63 -18.97
N LYS A 338 -2.94 -6.30 -18.95
CA LYS A 338 -4.00 -5.63 -19.71
C LYS A 338 -3.71 -5.75 -21.21
N ARG A 339 -4.75 -5.99 -22.01
CA ARG A 339 -4.64 -6.04 -23.48
C ARG A 339 -4.92 -4.66 -24.09
N ASP A 340 -4.36 -4.40 -25.27
CA ASP A 340 -4.50 -3.10 -25.96
C ASP A 340 -5.96 -2.78 -26.36
N ASP A 341 -6.77 -3.82 -26.59
CA ASP A 341 -8.18 -3.72 -26.97
C ASP A 341 -9.16 -3.80 -25.78
N GLU A 342 -8.64 -3.92 -24.55
CA GLU A 342 -9.44 -4.17 -23.35
C GLU A 342 -9.61 -2.90 -22.52
N ASP A 343 -10.87 -2.50 -22.31
CA ASP A 343 -11.16 -1.41 -21.40
C ASP A 343 -10.80 -1.76 -19.94
N ASP A 344 -10.67 -0.72 -19.12
CA ASP A 344 -10.19 -0.89 -17.75
C ASP A 344 -11.17 -1.65 -16.85
N LEU A 345 -12.47 -1.54 -17.08
CA LEU A 345 -13.49 -2.29 -16.33
C LEU A 345 -13.42 -3.78 -16.68
N ALA A 346 -13.28 -4.12 -17.95
CA ALA A 346 -13.11 -5.47 -18.46
C ALA A 346 -11.82 -6.10 -17.92
N PHE A 347 -10.71 -5.35 -17.88
CA PHE A 347 -9.47 -5.84 -17.29
C PHE A 347 -9.59 -6.06 -15.78
N ARG A 348 -10.23 -5.15 -15.05
CA ARG A 348 -10.50 -5.32 -13.60
C ARG A 348 -11.41 -6.52 -13.33
N GLN A 349 -12.47 -6.71 -14.12
CA GLN A 349 -13.33 -7.89 -14.06
C GLN A 349 -12.52 -9.16 -14.31
N ARG A 350 -11.64 -9.16 -15.30
CA ARG A 350 -10.76 -10.31 -15.61
C ARG A 350 -9.78 -10.61 -14.47
N CYS A 351 -9.22 -9.58 -13.84
CA CYS A 351 -8.39 -9.73 -12.63
C CYS A 351 -9.20 -10.31 -11.45
N PHE A 352 -10.44 -9.85 -11.25
CA PHE A 352 -11.30 -10.34 -10.19
C PHE A 352 -11.75 -11.80 -10.42
N PHE A 353 -12.15 -12.15 -11.64
CA PHE A 353 -12.49 -13.52 -12.00
C PHE A 353 -11.29 -14.47 -11.91
N MET A 354 -10.11 -13.99 -12.28
CA MET A 354 -8.89 -14.77 -12.08
C MET A 354 -8.56 -14.95 -10.60
N ALA A 355 -8.76 -13.92 -9.76
CA ALA A 355 -8.61 -14.06 -8.32
C ALA A 355 -9.60 -15.09 -7.73
N LEU A 356 -10.87 -15.06 -8.16
CA LEU A 356 -11.86 -16.07 -7.80
C LEU A 356 -11.43 -17.47 -8.25
N HIS A 357 -10.85 -17.60 -9.45
CA HIS A 357 -10.35 -18.86 -9.98
C HIS A 357 -9.14 -19.37 -9.19
N MET A 358 -8.19 -18.51 -8.87
CA MET A 358 -7.00 -18.82 -8.06
C MET A 358 -7.37 -19.28 -6.64
N MET A 359 -8.50 -18.79 -6.11
CA MET A 359 -9.03 -19.17 -4.81
C MET A 359 -9.88 -20.45 -4.80
N ARG A 360 -10.08 -21.12 -5.94
CA ARG A 360 -10.83 -22.39 -5.98
C ARG A 360 -9.97 -23.55 -5.47
N PRO A 361 -10.53 -24.49 -4.68
CA PRO A 361 -9.84 -25.71 -4.30
C PRO A 361 -9.46 -26.53 -5.54
N SER A 362 -8.22 -27.02 -5.60
CA SER A 362 -7.78 -27.93 -6.67
C SER A 362 -8.52 -29.27 -6.54
N GLN A 363 -9.57 -29.51 -7.34
CA GLN A 363 -10.16 -30.84 -7.47
C GLN A 363 -9.10 -31.82 -8.00
N LYS A 364 -8.49 -32.62 -7.12
CA LYS A 364 -7.80 -33.84 -7.52
C LYS A 364 -8.88 -34.82 -8.00
N VAL A 365 -9.24 -34.74 -9.29
CA VAL A 365 -10.08 -35.74 -9.93
C VAL A 365 -9.28 -37.04 -10.02
N GLN A 366 -9.35 -37.89 -8.98
CA GLN A 366 -9.06 -39.32 -9.14
C GLN A 366 -10.21 -39.94 -9.94
N ARG A 367 -10.11 -39.89 -11.27
CA ARG A 367 -10.87 -40.83 -12.12
C ARG A 367 -10.29 -42.22 -11.88
N LYS A 368 -10.89 -42.98 -10.96
CA LYS A 368 -10.71 -44.44 -10.93
C LYS A 368 -11.29 -44.99 -12.22
N ARG A 369 -10.43 -45.63 -13.01
CA ARG A 369 -10.78 -46.43 -14.19
C ARG A 369 -11.55 -47.68 -13.77
#